data_AF-A0A1W9VPF2-F1
#
_entry.id   AF-A0A1W9VPF2-F1
#
_cell.length_a   1.000
_cell.length_b   1.000
_cell.length_c   1.000
_cell.angle_alpha   90.00
_cell.angle_beta   90.00
_cell.angle_gamma   90.00
#
_symmetry.space_group_name_H-M   'P 1'
#
loop_
_entity.id
_entity.type
_entity.pdbx_description
1 polymer ?
#
loop_
_entity_poly.entity_id
_entity_poly.type
_entity_poly.pdbx_seq_one_letter_code
_entity_poly.pdbx_strand_id
1 'polypeptide(L)'
;MLKKITLLCLLIVGLLATVSCDRFDKTTADSNNTDQVNEQIIELFTTIDNSFEALVNNDLTPIMVNFSDNYLNNGTTKANIESSFADIFNSVQEPIPVFTLVEGNGLNVIWKLEVTSAVTDELHVIGPIVETMQISGDGFLFYGNQEEAPDGDKVKLFVEIMTATWCGSCPYVEEAVHNYELANPTRFFYLEYHTQDGLTEDMENFNSLYGLTSPPAGIIQGETILEGDQSASYAGIIDSYKDRPAELELSNFIQVDNEAMFSATVDIENLTSTTFNSENLKLRWAFYEKVSASNNAHGEPCRNVVLTEGYLDISEADIDNTVTLNIDYPRDYSDVDDLGIVLWLQTANSTYDDTSYVHTWLNKEF
;
A
#
# COMPACT_ATOMS: atom_id res chain seq x y z
N MET A 1 14.62 16.10 -69.80
CA MET A 1 13.91 16.26 -68.52
C MET A 1 13.42 14.94 -67.95
N LEU A 2 12.76 14.08 -68.75
CA LEU A 2 12.19 12.80 -68.28
C LEU A 2 13.19 11.91 -67.51
N LYS A 3 14.42 11.73 -68.02
CA LYS A 3 15.46 10.93 -67.33
C LYS A 3 15.91 11.47 -65.97
N LYS A 4 15.83 12.78 -65.74
CA LYS A 4 16.20 13.40 -64.44
C LYS A 4 15.08 13.24 -63.41
N ILE A 5 13.82 13.27 -63.87
CA ILE A 5 12.64 13.05 -63.03
C ILE A 5 12.56 11.56 -62.63
N THR A 6 12.81 10.63 -63.55
CA THR A 6 12.83 9.19 -63.24
C THR A 6 13.92 8.83 -62.23
N LEU A 7 15.10 9.45 -62.32
CA LEU A 7 16.19 9.24 -61.37
C LEU A 7 15.85 9.80 -59.98
N LEU A 8 15.18 10.95 -59.91
CA LEU A 8 14.72 11.55 -58.65
C LEU A 8 13.64 10.69 -57.99
N CYS A 9 12.69 10.15 -58.76
CA CYS A 9 11.66 9.24 -58.25
C CYS A 9 12.25 7.92 -57.73
N LEU A 10 13.24 7.35 -58.43
CA LEU A 10 13.93 6.14 -57.96
C LEU A 10 14.73 6.37 -56.67
N LEU A 11 15.33 7.55 -56.52
CA LEU A 11 16.06 7.92 -55.31
C LEU A 11 15.10 8.13 -54.11
N ILE A 12 13.94 8.75 -54.35
CA ILE A 12 12.89 8.93 -53.33
C ILE A 12 12.28 7.58 -52.93
N VAL A 13 12.02 6.68 -53.89
CA VAL A 13 11.53 5.32 -53.60
C VAL A 13 12.58 4.50 -52.84
N GLY A 14 13.87 4.66 -53.16
CA GLY A 14 14.97 4.05 -52.42
C GLY A 14 15.07 4.55 -50.97
N LEU A 15 14.96 5.87 -50.75
CA LEU A 15 14.92 6.46 -49.40
C LEU A 15 13.66 6.06 -48.62
N LEU A 16 12.50 5.97 -49.27
CA LEU A 16 11.27 5.49 -48.64
C LEU A 16 11.36 4.00 -48.27
N ALA A 17 12.06 3.18 -49.08
CA ALA A 17 12.27 1.77 -48.79
C ALA A 17 13.19 1.55 -47.57
N THR A 18 14.21 2.40 -47.36
CA THR A 18 15.08 2.30 -46.18
C THR A 18 14.41 2.76 -44.89
N VAL A 19 13.46 3.71 -44.95
CA VAL A 19 12.67 4.13 -43.78
C VAL A 19 11.50 3.16 -43.51
N SER A 20 11.07 2.38 -44.51
CA SER A 20 10.01 1.38 -44.33
C SER A 20 10.47 0.03 -43.77
N CYS A 21 11.77 -0.26 -43.78
CA CYS A 21 12.31 -1.51 -43.25
C CYS A 21 12.63 -1.46 -41.75
N ASP A 22 12.59 -0.29 -41.12
CA ASP A 22 12.81 -0.11 -39.67
C ASP A 22 11.47 -0.06 -38.88
N ARG A 23 10.36 -0.41 -39.54
CA ARG A 23 9.01 -0.33 -38.96
C ARG A 23 8.35 -1.69 -38.70
N PHE A 24 9.05 -2.80 -38.93
CA PHE A 24 8.46 -4.15 -38.87
C PHE A 24 9.07 -5.10 -37.82
N ASP A 25 10.02 -4.65 -37.00
CA ASP A 25 10.38 -5.35 -35.76
C ASP A 25 9.66 -4.68 -34.57
N LYS A 26 8.35 -4.47 -34.69
CA LYS A 26 7.50 -4.20 -33.52
C LYS A 26 6.80 -5.49 -33.13
N THR A 27 7.38 -6.17 -32.15
CA THR A 27 6.78 -7.28 -31.43
C THR A 27 5.49 -6.78 -30.77
N THR A 28 4.35 -7.19 -31.31
CA THR A 28 3.05 -6.95 -30.65
C THR A 28 3.09 -7.57 -29.25
N ALA A 29 2.62 -6.84 -28.25
CA ALA A 29 2.47 -7.36 -26.89
C ALA A 29 1.57 -8.62 -26.93
N ASP A 30 2.17 -9.79 -26.68
CA ASP A 30 1.45 -11.05 -26.54
C ASP A 30 1.39 -11.39 -25.05
N SER A 31 0.20 -11.27 -24.45
CA SER A 31 -0.02 -11.58 -23.03
C SER A 31 0.24 -13.03 -22.67
N ASN A 32 0.45 -13.92 -23.66
CA ASN A 32 0.72 -15.35 -23.43
C ASN A 32 2.22 -15.67 -23.36
N ASN A 33 3.11 -14.69 -23.53
CA ASN A 33 4.55 -14.85 -23.44
C ASN A 33 5.14 -13.98 -22.34
N THR A 34 5.25 -14.54 -21.13
CA THR A 34 5.68 -13.84 -19.91
C THR A 34 7.03 -13.14 -20.04
N ASP A 35 8.00 -13.75 -20.74
CA ASP A 35 9.34 -13.16 -20.90
C ASP A 35 9.29 -11.87 -21.74
N GLN A 36 8.51 -11.87 -22.82
CA GLN A 36 8.34 -10.71 -23.69
C GLN A 36 7.56 -9.58 -23.00
N VAL A 37 6.56 -9.92 -22.18
CA VAL A 37 5.81 -8.95 -21.38
C VAL A 37 6.73 -8.23 -20.39
N ASN A 38 7.60 -8.98 -19.69
CA ASN A 38 8.53 -8.41 -18.72
C ASN A 38 9.54 -7.45 -19.39
N GLU A 39 10.10 -7.80 -20.55
CA GLU A 39 11.03 -6.93 -21.29
C GLU A 39 10.38 -5.59 -21.68
N GLN A 40 9.15 -5.64 -22.21
CA GLN A 40 8.41 -4.44 -22.62
C GLN A 40 7.99 -3.55 -21.43
N ILE A 41 7.72 -4.15 -20.28
CA ILE A 41 7.47 -3.41 -19.04
C ILE A 41 8.75 -2.69 -18.58
N ILE A 42 9.90 -3.36 -18.60
CA ILE A 42 11.19 -2.73 -18.26
C ILE A 42 11.48 -1.54 -19.21
N GLU A 43 11.20 -1.70 -20.51
CA GLU A 43 11.35 -0.61 -21.49
C GLU A 43 10.40 0.57 -21.22
N LEU A 44 9.14 0.29 -20.83
CA LEU A 44 8.20 1.33 -20.42
C LEU A 44 8.72 2.13 -19.23
N PHE A 45 9.18 1.44 -18.18
CA PHE A 45 9.72 2.10 -16.98
C PHE A 45 10.94 2.95 -17.30
N THR A 46 11.84 2.44 -18.14
CA THR A 46 13.00 3.21 -18.64
C THR A 46 12.54 4.45 -19.41
N THR A 47 11.51 4.33 -20.23
CA THR A 47 10.97 5.47 -21.01
C THR A 47 10.37 6.55 -20.11
N ILE A 48 9.66 6.14 -19.06
CA ILE A 48 9.04 7.06 -18.10
C ILE A 48 10.11 7.76 -17.26
N ASP A 49 11.09 7.02 -16.75
CA ASP A 49 12.21 7.59 -15.98
C ASP A 49 12.97 8.65 -16.77
N ASN A 50 13.34 8.34 -18.03
CA ASN A 50 13.94 9.31 -18.95
C ASN A 50 13.04 10.53 -19.22
N SER A 51 11.72 10.35 -19.19
CA SER A 51 10.76 11.45 -19.38
C SER A 51 10.71 12.38 -18.17
N PHE A 52 10.88 11.84 -16.96
CA PHE A 52 11.04 12.64 -15.75
C PHE A 52 12.34 13.44 -15.76
N GLU A 53 13.46 12.83 -16.15
CA GLU A 53 14.76 13.53 -16.27
C GLU A 53 14.73 14.67 -17.31
N ALA A 54 13.93 14.50 -18.38
CA ALA A 54 13.83 15.44 -19.48
C ALA A 54 12.72 16.50 -19.33
N LEU A 55 12.14 16.65 -18.13
CA LEU A 55 11.06 17.60 -17.88
C LEU A 55 11.47 19.04 -18.21
N VAL A 56 10.62 19.73 -18.98
CA VAL A 56 10.79 21.14 -19.30
C VAL A 56 9.57 21.90 -18.76
N ASN A 57 9.82 22.90 -17.90
CA ASN A 57 8.77 23.71 -17.26
C ASN A 57 7.71 22.88 -16.51
N ASN A 58 8.10 21.75 -15.91
CA ASN A 58 7.19 20.82 -15.22
C ASN A 58 6.03 20.33 -16.10
N ASP A 59 6.22 20.24 -17.43
CA ASP A 59 5.24 19.66 -18.34
C ASP A 59 5.19 18.13 -18.20
N LEU A 60 4.19 17.63 -17.48
CA LEU A 60 4.00 16.21 -17.19
C LEU A 60 3.41 15.42 -18.37
N THR A 61 3.06 16.06 -19.49
CA THR A 61 2.45 15.39 -20.66
C THR A 61 3.22 14.13 -21.11
N PRO A 62 4.56 14.13 -21.20
CA PRO A 62 5.34 12.96 -21.62
C PRO A 62 5.24 11.77 -20.66
N ILE A 63 4.94 12.01 -19.39
CA ILE A 63 4.73 10.98 -18.36
C ILE A 63 3.28 10.49 -18.40
N MET A 64 2.33 11.42 -18.38
CA MET A 64 0.90 11.11 -18.26
C MET A 64 0.32 10.37 -19.48
N VAL A 65 1.01 10.37 -20.62
CA VAL A 65 0.63 9.54 -21.77
C VAL A 65 0.71 8.03 -21.48
N ASN A 66 1.48 7.62 -20.47
CA ASN A 66 1.64 6.22 -20.07
C ASN A 66 0.55 5.73 -19.10
N PHE A 67 -0.36 6.61 -18.69
CA PHE A 67 -1.54 6.27 -17.88
C PHE A 67 -2.78 6.19 -18.78
N SER A 68 -3.60 5.16 -18.60
CA SER A 68 -4.87 4.99 -19.30
C SER A 68 -5.83 6.12 -18.96
N ASP A 69 -6.65 6.56 -19.92
CA ASP A 69 -7.69 7.56 -19.64
C ASP A 69 -8.76 7.05 -18.66
N ASN A 70 -8.87 5.72 -18.51
CA ASN A 70 -9.71 5.06 -17.51
C ASN A 70 -8.90 4.57 -16.29
N TYR A 71 -7.74 5.19 -16.03
CA TYR A 71 -6.93 4.84 -14.87
C TYR A 71 -7.74 5.03 -13.58
N LEU A 72 -7.80 3.97 -12.78
CA LEU A 72 -8.39 3.96 -11.46
C LEU A 72 -7.63 2.97 -10.59
N ASN A 73 -6.97 3.47 -9.56
CA ASN A 73 -6.23 2.63 -8.61
C ASN A 73 -6.61 3.03 -7.19
N ASN A 74 -7.42 2.22 -6.51
CA ASN A 74 -7.94 2.54 -5.18
C ASN A 74 -8.58 3.94 -5.12
N GLY A 75 -9.37 4.29 -6.13
CA GLY A 75 -9.98 5.63 -6.25
C GLY A 75 -9.09 6.73 -6.79
N THR A 76 -7.79 6.48 -6.88
CA THR A 76 -6.84 7.43 -7.47
C THR A 76 -7.04 7.40 -8.98
N THR A 77 -7.50 8.52 -9.54
CA THR A 77 -7.67 8.69 -10.98
C THR A 77 -6.38 9.19 -11.63
N LYS A 78 -6.31 9.11 -12.98
CA LYS A 78 -5.20 9.69 -13.75
C LYS A 78 -4.91 11.16 -13.38
N ALA A 79 -5.98 11.93 -13.15
CA ALA A 79 -5.87 13.33 -12.77
C ALA A 79 -5.30 13.52 -11.36
N ASN A 80 -5.58 12.59 -10.42
CA ASN A 80 -5.01 12.62 -9.08
C ASN A 80 -3.50 12.34 -9.11
N ILE A 81 -3.05 11.37 -9.92
CA ILE A 81 -1.62 11.12 -10.14
C ILE A 81 -0.93 12.34 -10.75
N GLU A 82 -1.51 12.93 -11.80
CA GLU A 82 -0.97 14.13 -12.44
C GLU A 82 -0.84 15.30 -11.43
N SER A 83 -1.87 15.51 -10.60
CA SER A 83 -1.83 16.53 -9.55
C SER A 83 -0.72 16.24 -8.54
N SER A 84 -0.58 14.98 -8.08
CA SER A 84 0.43 14.58 -7.10
C SER A 84 1.85 14.81 -7.63
N PHE A 85 2.10 14.47 -8.90
CA PHE A 85 3.35 14.81 -9.56
C PHE A 85 3.55 16.33 -9.61
N ALA A 86 2.56 17.08 -10.08
CA ALA A 86 2.66 18.53 -10.19
C ALA A 86 2.97 19.20 -8.84
N ASP A 87 2.35 18.73 -7.76
CA ASP A 87 2.55 19.26 -6.41
C ASP A 87 3.99 19.05 -5.94
N ILE A 88 4.58 17.87 -6.17
CA ILE A 88 6.00 17.61 -5.86
C ILE A 88 6.92 18.49 -6.72
N PHE A 89 6.76 18.47 -8.05
CA PHE A 89 7.67 19.22 -8.93
C PHE A 89 7.55 20.75 -8.80
N ASN A 90 6.43 21.26 -8.26
CA ASN A 90 6.27 22.69 -7.97
C ASN A 90 6.75 23.09 -6.56
N SER A 91 6.81 22.15 -5.62
CA SER A 91 7.28 22.40 -4.25
C SER A 91 8.78 22.19 -4.07
N VAL A 92 9.39 21.32 -4.87
CA VAL A 92 10.81 20.97 -4.78
C VAL A 92 11.69 21.91 -5.63
N GLN A 93 12.74 22.46 -5.02
CA GLN A 93 13.76 23.21 -5.76
C GLN A 93 14.75 22.26 -6.43
N GLU A 94 14.94 22.43 -7.73
CA GLU A 94 15.84 21.59 -8.56
C GLU A 94 15.60 20.08 -8.32
N PRO A 95 14.40 19.58 -8.69
CA PRO A 95 14.01 18.20 -8.41
C PRO A 95 14.86 17.20 -9.21
N ILE A 96 15.34 16.17 -8.52
CA ILE A 96 16.02 15.00 -9.09
C ILE A 96 15.09 13.80 -8.94
N PRO A 97 14.32 13.45 -9.99
CA PRO A 97 13.40 12.33 -9.95
C PRO A 97 14.10 10.99 -10.25
N VAL A 98 13.61 9.91 -9.64
CA VAL A 98 13.99 8.53 -9.91
C VAL A 98 12.70 7.69 -9.93
N PHE A 99 12.33 7.17 -11.08
CA PHE A 99 11.15 6.33 -11.26
C PHE A 99 11.55 4.85 -11.36
N THR A 100 11.15 4.06 -10.36
CA THR A 100 11.66 2.70 -10.19
C THR A 100 10.54 1.66 -10.31
N LEU A 101 10.81 0.61 -11.08
CA LEU A 101 10.10 -0.67 -10.99
C LEU A 101 10.66 -1.43 -9.78
N VAL A 102 9.86 -1.58 -8.73
CA VAL A 102 10.23 -2.31 -7.50
C VAL A 102 10.12 -3.81 -7.74
N GLU A 103 8.96 -4.26 -8.24
CA GLU A 103 8.68 -5.65 -8.56
C GLU A 103 7.77 -5.73 -9.79
N GLY A 104 7.87 -6.80 -10.58
CA GLY A 104 6.96 -7.05 -11.69
C GLY A 104 6.69 -8.54 -11.90
N ASN A 105 5.43 -8.88 -12.09
CA ASN A 105 4.98 -10.23 -12.45
C ASN A 105 3.88 -10.14 -13.52
N GLY A 106 4.29 -10.23 -14.79
CA GLY A 106 3.38 -10.08 -15.91
C GLY A 106 2.76 -8.69 -15.91
N LEU A 107 1.42 -8.59 -15.93
CA LEU A 107 0.73 -7.29 -15.96
C LEU A 107 0.62 -6.61 -14.60
N ASN A 108 1.03 -7.25 -13.51
CA ASN A 108 1.00 -6.62 -12.19
C ASN A 108 2.41 -6.15 -11.83
N VAL A 109 2.54 -4.88 -11.48
CA VAL A 109 3.83 -4.27 -11.14
C VAL A 109 3.71 -3.46 -9.86
N ILE A 110 4.84 -3.24 -9.20
CA ILE A 110 4.97 -2.34 -8.06
C ILE A 110 5.96 -1.26 -8.45
N TRP A 111 5.59 0.00 -8.31
CA TRP A 111 6.45 1.12 -8.68
C TRP A 111 6.53 2.20 -7.60
N LYS A 112 7.63 2.96 -7.63
CA LYS A 112 7.80 4.15 -6.79
C LYS A 112 8.43 5.30 -7.58
N LEU A 113 8.11 6.53 -7.20
CA LEU A 113 8.79 7.75 -7.64
C LEU A 113 9.45 8.40 -6.43
N GLU A 114 10.75 8.61 -6.49
CA GLU A 114 11.52 9.35 -5.51
C GLU A 114 11.97 10.68 -6.13
N VAL A 115 11.77 11.80 -5.44
CA VAL A 115 12.19 13.13 -5.90
C VAL A 115 13.01 13.79 -4.80
N THR A 116 14.30 13.98 -5.06
CA THR A 116 15.22 14.63 -4.13
C THR A 116 15.46 16.07 -4.55
N SER A 117 15.45 17.03 -3.61
CA SER A 117 15.92 18.39 -3.89
C SER A 117 17.43 18.42 -4.01
N ALA A 118 17.96 18.94 -5.12
CA ALA A 118 19.39 19.19 -5.26
C ALA A 118 19.93 20.30 -4.32
N VAL A 119 19.03 21.05 -3.66
CA VAL A 119 19.36 22.21 -2.82
C VAL A 119 19.25 21.88 -1.34
N THR A 120 18.17 21.22 -0.92
CA THR A 120 17.89 20.94 0.49
C THR A 120 18.17 19.50 0.91
N ASP A 121 18.45 18.61 -0.03
CA ASP A 121 18.50 17.15 0.15
C ASP A 121 17.18 16.56 0.71
N GLU A 122 16.06 17.29 0.63
CA GLU A 122 14.74 16.79 1.02
C GLU A 122 14.25 15.75 0.01
N LEU A 123 13.74 14.62 0.52
CA LEU A 123 13.25 13.49 -0.27
C LEU A 123 11.72 13.43 -0.19
N HIS A 124 11.08 13.41 -1.36
CA HIS A 124 9.65 13.13 -1.51
C HIS A 124 9.46 11.79 -2.21
N VAL A 125 8.49 11.00 -1.75
CA VAL A 125 8.24 9.66 -2.28
C VAL A 125 6.77 9.47 -2.62
N ILE A 126 6.47 8.97 -3.81
CA ILE A 126 5.17 8.41 -4.19
C ILE A 126 5.34 6.90 -4.31
N GLY A 127 4.53 6.16 -3.56
CA GLY A 127 4.52 4.70 -3.54
C GLY A 127 5.22 4.07 -2.33
N PRO A 128 5.50 2.75 -2.39
CA PRO A 128 5.24 1.85 -3.52
C PRO A 128 3.74 1.76 -3.89
N ILE A 129 3.43 1.70 -5.19
CA ILE A 129 2.08 1.56 -5.72
C ILE A 129 1.97 0.21 -6.44
N VAL A 130 1.05 -0.64 -5.96
CA VAL A 130 0.62 -1.84 -6.68
C VAL A 130 -0.24 -1.41 -7.86
N GLU A 131 0.09 -1.92 -9.03
CA GLU A 131 -0.37 -1.38 -10.29
C GLU A 131 -0.69 -2.51 -11.26
N THR A 132 -1.77 -2.33 -12.02
CA THR A 132 -2.19 -3.28 -13.05
C THR A 132 -2.03 -2.61 -14.40
N MET A 133 -1.28 -3.25 -15.29
CA MET A 133 -1.04 -2.79 -16.66
C MET A 133 -2.16 -3.26 -17.59
N GLN A 134 -2.53 -2.42 -18.54
CA GLN A 134 -3.41 -2.78 -19.65
C GLN A 134 -2.64 -2.74 -20.97
N ILE A 135 -2.85 -3.77 -21.81
CA ILE A 135 -2.34 -3.76 -23.19
C ILE A 135 -3.07 -2.68 -23.98
N SER A 136 -2.30 -1.79 -24.60
CA SER A 136 -2.80 -0.71 -25.45
C SER A 136 -1.95 -0.59 -26.70
N GLY A 137 -2.50 -1.00 -27.83
CA GLY A 137 -1.79 -1.00 -29.12
C GLY A 137 -0.55 -1.90 -29.07
N ASP A 138 0.62 -1.30 -29.26
CA ASP A 138 1.92 -1.99 -29.30
C ASP A 138 2.63 -2.02 -27.92
N GLY A 139 2.00 -1.55 -26.85
CA GLY A 139 2.64 -1.45 -25.53
C GLY A 139 1.66 -1.56 -24.37
N PHE A 140 2.04 -0.99 -23.24
CA PHE A 140 1.27 -1.03 -21.99
C PHE A 140 0.98 0.38 -21.48
N LEU A 141 -0.16 0.51 -20.81
CA LEU A 141 -0.51 1.68 -20.03
C LEU A 141 -0.75 1.24 -18.59
N PHE A 142 -0.39 2.10 -17.64
CA PHE A 142 -0.89 1.99 -16.27
C PHE A 142 -2.42 2.09 -16.30
N TYR A 143 -3.10 1.15 -15.66
CA TYR A 143 -4.56 1.05 -15.67
C TYR A 143 -5.14 1.14 -14.25
N GLY A 144 -4.36 0.80 -13.24
CA GLY A 144 -4.77 0.68 -11.86
C GLY A 144 -5.57 -0.60 -11.63
N ASN A 145 -5.73 -0.98 -10.36
CA ASN A 145 -6.47 -2.20 -10.01
C ASN A 145 -7.99 -2.10 -10.24
N GLN A 146 -8.49 -0.94 -10.70
CA GLN A 146 -9.91 -0.66 -10.96
C GLN A 146 -10.77 -0.75 -9.70
N GLU A 147 -10.16 -0.69 -8.52
CA GLU A 147 -10.88 -0.48 -7.28
C GLU A 147 -11.22 1.00 -7.15
N GLU A 148 -12.47 1.28 -6.80
CA GLU A 148 -12.89 2.61 -6.39
C GLU A 148 -12.10 3.07 -5.15
N ALA A 149 -12.22 4.35 -4.81
CA ALA A 149 -11.69 4.81 -3.53
C ALA A 149 -12.29 3.89 -2.46
N PRO A 150 -11.51 3.46 -1.45
CA PRO A 150 -12.14 2.87 -0.29
C PRO A 150 -13.27 3.82 0.11
N ASP A 151 -14.51 3.34 0.06
CA ASP A 151 -15.72 4.17 0.16
C ASP A 151 -15.57 5.07 1.39
N GLY A 152 -15.19 6.34 1.18
CA GLY A 152 -14.66 7.21 2.23
C GLY A 152 -15.68 7.46 3.35
N ASP A 153 -16.93 7.19 3.03
CA ASP A 153 -18.07 7.26 3.95
C ASP A 153 -18.22 5.99 4.81
N LYS A 154 -17.41 4.94 4.62
CA LYS A 154 -17.57 3.61 5.26
C LYS A 154 -16.32 3.15 5.99
N VAL A 155 -16.51 2.45 7.10
CA VAL A 155 -15.42 1.99 7.99
C VAL A 155 -14.40 1.09 7.27
N LYS A 156 -13.10 1.34 7.50
CA LYS A 156 -12.06 0.36 7.14
C LYS A 156 -12.05 -0.78 8.16
N LEU A 157 -11.96 -2.01 7.66
CA LEU A 157 -12.12 -3.23 8.44
C LEU A 157 -10.77 -3.72 8.96
N PHE A 158 -10.71 -4.11 10.22
CA PHE A 158 -9.50 -4.52 10.92
C PHE A 158 -9.74 -5.77 11.76
N VAL A 159 -8.81 -6.71 11.70
CA VAL A 159 -8.86 -7.94 12.50
C VAL A 159 -7.51 -8.17 13.16
N GLU A 160 -7.53 -8.47 14.45
CA GLU A 160 -6.35 -8.94 15.17
C GLU A 160 -6.54 -10.43 15.46
N ILE A 161 -5.52 -11.27 15.21
CA ILE A 161 -5.61 -12.71 15.51
C ILE A 161 -4.52 -13.14 16.48
N MET A 162 -4.88 -13.82 17.56
CA MET A 162 -3.96 -14.55 18.43
C MET A 162 -3.68 -15.92 17.82
N THR A 163 -2.42 -16.21 17.49
CA THR A 163 -1.99 -17.47 16.85
C THR A 163 -0.73 -18.05 17.48
N ALA A 164 -0.28 -19.23 17.02
CA ALA A 164 1.02 -19.80 17.34
C ALA A 164 1.46 -20.83 16.27
N THR A 165 2.77 -20.93 16.05
CA THR A 165 3.36 -21.88 15.07
C THR A 165 3.10 -23.36 15.40
N TRP A 166 2.84 -23.70 16.66
CA TRP A 166 2.52 -25.07 17.11
C TRP A 166 1.02 -25.39 17.05
N CYS A 167 0.16 -24.40 16.81
CA CYS A 167 -1.29 -24.53 16.94
C CYS A 167 -1.90 -25.13 15.67
N GLY A 168 -2.34 -26.39 15.75
CA GLY A 168 -2.90 -27.11 14.59
C GLY A 168 -4.23 -26.58 14.05
N SER A 169 -4.93 -25.72 14.80
CA SER A 169 -6.20 -25.11 14.37
C SER A 169 -6.06 -23.67 13.91
N CYS A 170 -4.93 -23.02 14.18
CA CYS A 170 -4.70 -21.62 13.84
C CYS A 170 -4.61 -21.35 12.33
N PRO A 171 -3.99 -22.22 11.51
CA PRO A 171 -3.93 -22.02 10.06
C PRO A 171 -5.28 -21.80 9.40
N TYR A 172 -6.37 -22.40 9.90
CA TYR A 172 -7.70 -22.19 9.34
C TYR A 172 -8.21 -20.75 9.54
N VAL A 173 -7.85 -20.13 10.67
CA VAL A 173 -8.21 -18.74 10.96
C VAL A 173 -7.30 -17.79 10.18
N GLU A 174 -5.99 -18.04 10.16
CA GLU A 174 -5.00 -17.30 9.37
C GLU A 174 -5.40 -17.27 7.88
N GLU A 175 -5.69 -18.43 7.30
CA GLU A 175 -6.12 -18.55 5.90
C GLU A 175 -7.43 -17.79 5.64
N ALA A 176 -8.39 -17.83 6.58
CA ALA A 176 -9.67 -17.15 6.40
C ALA A 176 -9.52 -15.62 6.36
N VAL A 177 -8.70 -15.03 7.24
CA VAL A 177 -8.47 -13.59 7.25
C VAL A 177 -7.56 -13.15 6.11
N HIS A 178 -6.54 -13.94 5.77
CA HIS A 178 -5.66 -13.64 4.64
C HIS A 178 -6.41 -13.65 3.31
N ASN A 179 -7.27 -14.65 3.09
CA ASN A 179 -8.11 -14.69 1.88
C ASN A 179 -9.10 -13.51 1.83
N TYR A 180 -9.57 -13.02 2.99
CA TYR A 180 -10.42 -11.83 3.04
C TYR A 180 -9.65 -10.56 2.69
N GLU A 181 -8.41 -10.42 3.17
CA GLU A 181 -7.49 -9.32 2.80
C GLU A 181 -7.21 -9.31 1.31
N LEU A 182 -6.84 -10.45 0.71
CA LEU A 182 -6.60 -10.57 -0.73
C LEU A 182 -7.81 -10.15 -1.58
N ALA A 183 -9.02 -10.32 -1.06
CA ALA A 183 -10.26 -9.91 -1.73
C ALA A 183 -10.65 -8.45 -1.46
N ASN A 184 -10.07 -7.80 -0.45
CA ASN A 184 -10.44 -6.44 0.00
C ASN A 184 -9.21 -5.61 0.42
N PRO A 185 -8.15 -5.51 -0.40
CA PRO A 185 -6.83 -5.03 0.02
C PRO A 185 -6.80 -3.56 0.45
N THR A 186 -7.76 -2.75 0.02
CA THR A 186 -7.90 -1.32 0.39
C THR A 186 -8.75 -1.07 1.63
N ARG A 187 -9.52 -2.07 2.02
CA ARG A 187 -10.63 -1.95 2.97
C ARG A 187 -10.51 -2.86 4.15
N PHE A 188 -9.56 -3.78 4.13
CA PHE A 188 -9.31 -4.74 5.17
C PHE A 188 -7.80 -4.85 5.44
N PHE A 189 -7.45 -4.95 6.71
CA PHE A 189 -6.10 -5.29 7.14
C PHE A 189 -6.18 -6.18 8.37
N TYR A 190 -5.16 -7.01 8.59
CA TYR A 190 -5.12 -7.84 9.80
C TYR A 190 -3.70 -8.00 10.34
N LEU A 191 -3.61 -8.35 11.63
CA LEU A 191 -2.37 -8.60 12.34
C LEU A 191 -2.34 -9.98 13.00
N GLU A 192 -1.19 -10.65 12.96
CA GLU A 192 -0.93 -11.92 13.64
C GLU A 192 -0.13 -11.69 14.93
N TYR A 193 -0.80 -11.91 16.06
CA TYR A 193 -0.26 -11.86 17.41
C TYR A 193 0.14 -13.27 17.86
N HIS A 194 1.43 -13.59 17.78
CA HIS A 194 1.96 -14.90 18.13
C HIS A 194 2.14 -15.13 19.63
N THR A 195 1.80 -16.32 20.14
CA THR A 195 1.90 -16.62 21.58
C THR A 195 2.59 -17.95 21.87
N GLN A 196 3.43 -17.97 22.91
CA GLN A 196 4.12 -19.16 23.40
C GLN A 196 4.97 -19.87 22.32
N ASP A 197 5.58 -19.12 21.41
CA ASP A 197 6.45 -19.63 20.36
C ASP A 197 7.64 -18.69 20.07
N GLY A 198 8.41 -18.99 19.01
CA GLY A 198 9.61 -18.22 18.65
C GLY A 198 9.34 -16.85 18.02
N LEU A 199 8.07 -16.52 17.74
CA LEU A 199 7.62 -15.24 17.20
C LEU A 199 6.91 -14.38 18.27
N THR A 200 6.81 -14.89 19.49
CA THR A 200 6.18 -14.17 20.60
C THR A 200 7.06 -13.00 21.04
N GLU A 201 6.52 -11.80 20.97
CA GLU A 201 7.12 -10.57 21.52
C GLU A 201 6.33 -10.10 22.75
N ASP A 202 6.74 -9.00 23.38
CA ASP A 202 6.05 -8.45 24.55
C ASP A 202 4.69 -7.84 24.18
N MET A 203 3.64 -8.67 24.29
CA MET A 203 2.26 -8.35 23.91
C MET A 203 1.39 -8.10 25.14
N GLU A 204 1.95 -7.45 26.16
CA GLU A 204 1.24 -7.14 27.40
C GLU A 204 -0.02 -6.30 27.13
N ASN A 205 0.03 -5.37 26.16
CA ASN A 205 -1.10 -4.52 25.81
C ASN A 205 -2.24 -5.31 25.14
N PHE A 206 -1.94 -6.14 24.14
CA PHE A 206 -2.93 -6.99 23.47
C PHE A 206 -3.60 -7.98 24.43
N ASN A 207 -2.80 -8.76 25.17
CA ASN A 207 -3.33 -9.78 26.08
C ASN A 207 -4.07 -9.15 27.27
N SER A 208 -3.57 -8.04 27.83
CA SER A 208 -4.24 -7.34 28.93
C SER A 208 -5.56 -6.73 28.49
N LEU A 209 -5.65 -6.24 27.24
CA LEU A 209 -6.90 -5.67 26.74
C LEU A 209 -7.96 -6.76 26.59
N TYR A 210 -7.69 -7.77 25.77
CA TYR A 210 -8.72 -8.74 25.36
C TYR A 210 -8.89 -9.93 26.32
N GLY A 211 -7.95 -10.14 27.25
CA GLY A 211 -8.05 -11.22 28.24
C GLY A 211 -7.99 -12.63 27.64
N LEU A 212 -7.39 -12.76 26.46
CA LEU A 212 -7.29 -14.03 25.73
C LEU A 212 -6.32 -14.99 26.42
N THR A 213 -6.65 -16.28 26.40
CA THR A 213 -5.87 -17.31 27.12
C THR A 213 -5.33 -18.43 26.25
N SER A 214 -5.80 -18.56 25.00
CA SER A 214 -5.34 -19.61 24.08
C SER A 214 -5.62 -19.27 22.62
N PRO A 215 -4.70 -19.60 21.71
CA PRO A 215 -4.94 -19.49 20.27
C PRO A 215 -5.74 -20.70 19.71
N PRO A 216 -6.43 -20.57 18.56
CA PRO A 216 -6.63 -19.31 17.86
C PRO A 216 -7.72 -18.47 18.52
N ALA A 217 -7.57 -17.15 18.45
CA ALA A 217 -8.66 -16.22 18.73
C ALA A 217 -8.59 -15.05 17.75
N GLY A 218 -9.73 -14.54 17.29
CA GLY A 218 -9.78 -13.34 16.45
C GLY A 218 -10.63 -12.26 17.08
N ILE A 219 -10.17 -11.02 16.96
CA ILE A 219 -10.87 -9.83 17.38
C ILE A 219 -11.23 -9.06 16.13
N ILE A 220 -12.52 -9.04 15.80
CA ILE A 220 -13.05 -8.35 14.62
C ILE A 220 -13.50 -6.96 15.03
N GLN A 221 -12.93 -5.93 14.39
CA GLN A 221 -13.22 -4.52 14.65
C GLN A 221 -12.99 -4.06 16.10
N GLY A 222 -12.21 -4.79 16.90
CA GLY A 222 -12.08 -4.53 18.34
C GLY A 222 -13.32 -4.89 19.17
N GLU A 223 -14.43 -5.29 18.51
CA GLU A 223 -15.75 -5.49 19.12
C GLU A 223 -16.08 -6.97 19.35
N THR A 224 -15.83 -7.84 18.37
CA THR A 224 -16.24 -9.25 18.43
C THR A 224 -15.05 -10.17 18.61
N ILE A 225 -15.06 -10.93 19.71
CA ILE A 225 -14.07 -11.97 19.97
C ILE A 225 -14.60 -13.33 19.51
N LEU A 226 -13.83 -14.03 18.68
CA LEU A 226 -14.07 -15.40 18.25
C LEU A 226 -12.94 -16.30 18.75
N GLU A 227 -13.23 -17.15 19.73
CA GLU A 227 -12.26 -18.13 20.24
C GLU A 227 -12.39 -19.49 19.55
N GLY A 228 -11.25 -20.13 19.30
CA GLY A 228 -11.15 -21.41 18.62
C GLY A 228 -11.32 -21.30 17.10
N ASP A 229 -11.36 -22.46 16.44
CA ASP A 229 -11.57 -22.53 15.00
C ASP A 229 -13.04 -22.22 14.65
N GLN A 230 -13.28 -20.94 14.38
CA GLN A 230 -14.53 -20.39 13.86
C GLN A 230 -14.32 -19.82 12.46
N SER A 231 -13.29 -20.26 11.73
CA SER A 231 -12.83 -19.74 10.43
C SER A 231 -13.98 -19.51 9.44
N ALA A 232 -14.91 -20.45 9.33
CA ALA A 232 -16.08 -20.35 8.45
C ALA A 232 -17.03 -19.16 8.75
N SER A 233 -16.96 -18.58 9.94
CA SER A 233 -17.82 -17.47 10.38
C SER A 233 -17.19 -16.09 10.11
N TYR A 234 -15.87 -16.00 9.89
CA TYR A 234 -15.15 -14.72 9.84
C TYR A 234 -15.70 -13.79 8.77
N ALA A 235 -15.78 -14.24 7.51
CA ALA A 235 -16.24 -13.41 6.40
C ALA A 235 -17.64 -12.82 6.65
N GLY A 236 -18.58 -13.62 7.17
CA GLY A 236 -19.93 -13.14 7.46
C GLY A 236 -20.00 -12.13 8.62
N ILE A 237 -19.12 -12.28 9.61
CA ILE A 237 -19.03 -11.35 10.73
C ILE A 237 -18.34 -10.07 10.30
N ILE A 238 -17.20 -10.14 9.60
CA ILE A 238 -16.51 -8.97 9.03
C ILE A 238 -17.46 -8.18 8.12
N ASP A 239 -18.21 -8.87 7.26
CA ASP A 239 -19.20 -8.26 6.37
C ASP A 239 -20.34 -7.55 7.12
N SER A 240 -20.62 -7.89 8.38
CA SER A 240 -21.64 -7.20 9.17
C SER A 240 -21.21 -5.78 9.58
N TYR A 241 -19.92 -5.46 9.47
CA TYR A 241 -19.35 -4.15 9.78
C TYR A 241 -19.16 -3.27 8.55
N LYS A 242 -19.04 -3.85 7.34
CA LYS A 242 -18.58 -3.13 6.13
C LYS A 242 -19.40 -1.91 5.74
N ASP A 243 -20.70 -1.93 6.03
CA ASP A 243 -21.63 -0.86 5.66
C ASP A 243 -21.74 0.25 6.73
N ARG A 244 -21.04 0.11 7.86
CA ARG A 244 -21.00 1.13 8.92
C ARG A 244 -20.32 2.40 8.39
N PRO A 245 -20.82 3.58 8.76
CA PRO A 245 -20.19 4.82 8.33
C PRO A 245 -18.80 4.96 8.96
N ALA A 246 -17.88 5.59 8.22
CA ALA A 246 -16.62 6.04 8.81
C ALA A 246 -16.88 7.27 9.68
N GLU A 247 -16.29 7.30 10.88
CA GLU A 247 -16.41 8.43 11.82
C GLU A 247 -15.10 9.22 11.92
N LEU A 248 -13.97 8.55 11.72
CA LEU A 248 -12.64 9.13 11.75
C LEU A 248 -11.82 8.64 10.55
N GLU A 249 -10.87 9.46 10.12
CA GLU A 249 -9.87 9.12 9.12
C GLU A 249 -8.45 9.37 9.64
N LEU A 250 -7.52 8.51 9.20
CA LEU A 250 -6.08 8.70 9.37
C LEU A 250 -5.47 8.97 7.99
N SER A 251 -4.74 10.07 7.86
CA SER A 251 -4.13 10.49 6.59
C SER A 251 -2.77 11.16 6.82
N ASN A 252 -2.10 11.54 5.72
CA ASN A 252 -0.84 12.30 5.73
C ASN A 252 0.25 11.73 6.66
N PHE A 253 0.45 10.41 6.59
CA PHE A 253 1.54 9.76 7.30
C PHE A 253 2.89 10.20 6.75
N ILE A 254 3.70 10.85 7.60
CA ILE A 254 5.03 11.31 7.24
C ILE A 254 6.01 10.77 8.29
N GLN A 255 6.92 9.92 7.85
CA GLN A 255 8.04 9.45 8.66
C GLN A 255 9.12 10.54 8.70
N VAL A 256 9.61 10.81 9.90
CA VAL A 256 10.71 11.74 10.17
C VAL A 256 11.85 10.93 10.76
N ASP A 257 12.70 10.40 9.88
CA ASP A 257 13.79 9.54 10.32
C ASP A 257 14.85 10.30 11.10
N ASN A 258 15.19 9.75 12.26
CA ASN A 258 16.46 10.00 12.91
C ASN A 258 17.04 8.65 13.36
N GLU A 259 18.37 8.50 13.33
CA GLU A 259 19.09 7.22 13.56
C GLU A 259 18.83 6.56 14.94
N ALA A 260 18.05 7.17 15.84
CA ALA A 260 17.81 6.69 17.21
C ALA A 260 16.34 6.42 17.55
N MET A 261 15.39 6.94 16.78
CA MET A 261 13.97 6.90 17.12
C MET A 261 13.14 6.96 15.84
N PHE A 262 12.13 6.09 15.77
CA PHE A 262 11.11 6.23 14.75
C PHE A 262 10.18 7.37 15.15
N SER A 263 10.18 8.45 14.38
CA SER A 263 9.23 9.53 14.54
C SER A 263 8.33 9.57 13.31
N ALA A 264 7.03 9.74 13.52
CA ALA A 264 6.09 9.91 12.43
C ALA A 264 5.00 10.92 12.82
N THR A 265 4.46 11.60 11.83
CA THR A 265 3.25 12.41 11.98
C THR A 265 2.10 11.78 11.22
N VAL A 266 0.89 11.92 11.75
CA VAL A 266 -0.35 11.49 11.10
C VAL A 266 -1.46 12.49 11.40
N ASP A 267 -2.30 12.76 10.43
CA ASP A 267 -3.48 13.59 10.61
C ASP A 267 -4.66 12.74 11.05
N ILE A 268 -5.43 13.24 12.01
CA ILE A 268 -6.70 12.65 12.44
C ILE A 268 -7.82 13.59 11.99
N GLU A 269 -8.72 13.13 11.13
CA GLU A 269 -9.87 13.90 10.66
C GLU A 269 -11.17 13.32 11.21
N ASN A 270 -12.07 14.20 11.68
CA ASN A 270 -13.43 13.85 12.07
C ASN A 270 -14.37 13.95 10.87
N LEU A 271 -14.91 12.81 10.45
CA LEU A 271 -15.83 12.72 9.31
C LEU A 271 -17.29 12.96 9.72
N THR A 272 -17.57 13.09 11.01
CA THR A 272 -18.93 13.31 11.50
C THR A 272 -19.32 14.79 11.47
N SER A 273 -20.63 15.07 11.39
CA SER A 273 -21.15 16.45 11.41
C SER A 273 -21.10 17.14 12.79
N THR A 274 -20.62 16.44 13.81
CA THR A 274 -20.61 16.86 15.22
C THR A 274 -19.22 16.67 15.83
N THR A 275 -18.97 17.24 17.01
CA THR A 275 -17.73 16.93 17.74
C THR A 275 -17.68 15.44 18.08
N PHE A 276 -16.55 14.80 17.76
CA PHE A 276 -16.29 13.39 18.10
C PHE A 276 -15.98 13.23 19.59
N ASN A 277 -16.49 12.17 20.22
CA ASN A 277 -16.18 11.86 21.63
C ASN A 277 -14.88 11.05 21.72
N SER A 278 -13.79 11.68 22.13
CA SER A 278 -12.47 11.05 22.28
C SER A 278 -12.27 10.29 23.60
N GLU A 279 -13.30 10.10 24.42
CA GLU A 279 -13.18 9.35 25.67
C GLU A 279 -12.63 7.93 25.42
N ASN A 280 -11.47 7.62 26.03
CA ASN A 280 -10.72 6.37 25.85
C ASN A 280 -10.29 6.09 24.40
N LEU A 281 -10.21 7.12 23.55
CA LEU A 281 -9.66 6.97 22.21
C LEU A 281 -8.14 6.87 22.27
N LYS A 282 -7.61 5.87 21.57
CA LYS A 282 -6.17 5.61 21.46
C LYS A 282 -5.79 5.50 20.01
N LEU A 283 -4.66 6.11 19.66
CA LEU A 283 -3.93 5.81 18.44
C LEU A 283 -2.97 4.68 18.76
N ARG A 284 -3.37 3.47 18.37
CA ARG A 284 -2.55 2.27 18.50
C ARG A 284 -1.65 2.13 17.29
N TRP A 285 -0.53 1.45 17.48
CA TRP A 285 0.42 1.15 16.43
C TRP A 285 1.04 -0.23 16.65
N ALA A 286 1.43 -0.86 15.55
CA ALA A 286 2.22 -2.07 15.56
C ALA A 286 3.22 -2.06 14.40
N PHE A 287 4.47 -2.39 14.69
CA PHE A 287 5.41 -2.83 13.64
C PHE A 287 5.16 -4.30 13.36
N TYR A 288 5.14 -4.66 12.09
CA TYR A 288 4.88 -6.03 11.66
C TYR A 288 5.84 -6.48 10.56
N GLU A 289 6.13 -7.78 10.54
CA GLU A 289 6.80 -8.48 9.44
C GLU A 289 5.72 -9.03 8.51
N LYS A 290 5.73 -8.63 7.23
CA LYS A 290 4.66 -9.01 6.29
C LYS A 290 4.66 -10.51 6.00
N VAL A 291 5.83 -11.13 5.83
CA VAL A 291 6.01 -12.56 5.60
C VAL A 291 7.18 -13.06 6.45
N SER A 292 6.88 -13.85 7.46
CA SER A 292 7.92 -14.40 8.33
C SER A 292 8.65 -15.58 7.70
N ALA A 293 9.93 -15.72 8.07
CA ALA A 293 10.71 -16.92 7.78
C ALA A 293 10.19 -18.17 8.53
N SER A 294 9.38 -17.98 9.57
CA SER A 294 8.73 -19.07 10.31
C SER A 294 7.43 -19.51 9.64
N ASN A 295 7.14 -20.81 9.73
CA ASN A 295 5.90 -21.37 9.20
C ASN A 295 4.90 -21.70 10.31
N ASN A 296 3.62 -21.60 9.98
CA ASN A 296 2.52 -22.08 10.79
C ASN A 296 2.47 -23.62 10.84
N ALA A 297 1.51 -24.17 11.58
CA ALA A 297 1.38 -25.62 11.77
C ALA A 297 1.07 -26.42 10.48
N HIS A 298 0.64 -25.75 9.40
CA HIS A 298 0.44 -26.35 8.07
C HIS A 298 1.67 -26.24 7.16
N GLY A 299 2.74 -25.56 7.60
CA GLY A 299 3.95 -25.36 6.81
C GLY A 299 3.88 -24.17 5.86
N GLU A 300 2.89 -23.29 6.01
CA GLU A 300 2.78 -22.03 5.27
C GLU A 300 3.47 -20.91 6.07
N PRO A 301 4.06 -19.90 5.41
CA PRO A 301 4.67 -18.77 6.11
C PRO A 301 3.65 -18.06 7.01
N CYS A 302 4.07 -17.63 8.20
CA CYS A 302 3.30 -16.68 9.02
C CYS A 302 3.30 -15.30 8.35
N ARG A 303 2.26 -14.50 8.54
CA ARG A 303 2.08 -13.21 7.82
C ARG A 303 1.65 -12.10 8.76
N ASN A 304 1.94 -10.85 8.41
CA ASN A 304 1.57 -9.68 9.23
C ASN A 304 1.89 -9.87 10.73
N VAL A 305 3.04 -10.48 11.02
CA VAL A 305 3.45 -10.90 12.37
C VAL A 305 3.84 -9.67 13.16
N VAL A 306 3.16 -9.41 14.27
CA VAL A 306 3.44 -8.27 15.14
C VAL A 306 4.79 -8.46 15.83
N LEU A 307 5.68 -7.49 15.62
CA LEU A 307 7.04 -7.45 16.20
C LEU A 307 7.08 -6.61 17.48
N THR A 308 6.27 -5.56 17.54
CA THR A 308 6.10 -4.70 18.72
C THR A 308 4.84 -3.87 18.54
N GLU A 309 4.23 -3.47 19.65
CA GLU A 309 3.03 -2.64 19.66
C GLU A 309 3.09 -1.55 20.73
N GLY A 310 2.20 -0.57 20.60
CA GLY A 310 1.98 0.43 21.63
C GLY A 310 0.80 1.34 21.30
N TYR A 311 0.65 2.39 22.09
CA TYR A 311 -0.42 3.36 21.88
C TYR A 311 -0.05 4.75 22.39
N LEU A 312 -0.79 5.73 21.87
CA LEU A 312 -0.87 7.10 22.36
C LEU A 312 -2.33 7.41 22.71
N ASP A 313 -2.58 7.98 23.88
CA ASP A 313 -3.92 8.46 24.23
C ASP A 313 -4.25 9.70 23.37
N ILE A 314 -5.43 9.72 22.76
CA ILE A 314 -5.91 10.80 21.89
C ILE A 314 -6.96 11.61 22.62
N SER A 315 -6.78 12.92 22.63
CA SER A 315 -7.71 13.87 23.23
C SER A 315 -8.54 14.60 22.18
N GLU A 316 -9.57 15.34 22.61
CA GLU A 316 -10.37 16.18 21.70
C GLU A 316 -9.53 17.22 20.95
N ALA A 317 -8.40 17.64 21.51
CA ALA A 317 -7.51 18.62 20.88
C ALA A 317 -6.66 18.04 19.75
N ASP A 318 -6.54 16.72 19.67
CA ASP A 318 -5.78 16.00 18.66
C ASP A 318 -6.63 15.67 17.42
N ILE A 319 -7.96 15.69 17.56
CA ILE A 319 -8.92 15.52 16.46
C ILE A 319 -8.89 16.76 15.55
N ASP A 320 -8.97 16.56 14.23
CA ASP A 320 -8.80 17.57 13.19
C ASP A 320 -7.41 18.25 13.21
N ASN A 321 -6.40 17.54 13.73
CA ASN A 321 -5.04 18.02 13.86
C ASN A 321 -4.02 16.91 13.52
N THR A 322 -2.77 17.34 13.28
CA THR A 322 -1.62 16.46 13.12
C THR A 322 -1.09 16.02 14.48
N VAL A 323 -0.94 14.71 14.67
CA VAL A 323 -0.36 14.11 15.87
C VAL A 323 1.02 13.55 15.55
N THR A 324 1.95 13.67 16.50
CA THR A 324 3.30 13.10 16.39
C THR A 324 3.40 11.84 17.24
N LEU A 325 3.81 10.73 16.62
CA LEU A 325 4.24 9.51 17.28
C LEU A 325 5.76 9.52 17.39
N ASN A 326 6.24 9.17 18.58
CA ASN A 326 7.66 8.96 18.84
C ASN A 326 7.78 7.57 19.46
N ILE A 327 8.35 6.65 18.69
CA ILE A 327 8.52 5.25 19.07
C ILE A 327 10.01 5.04 19.29
N ASP A 328 10.39 4.75 20.53
CA ASP A 328 11.72 4.25 20.83
C ASP A 328 11.89 2.93 20.06
N TYR A 329 12.82 2.87 19.10
CA TYR A 329 13.10 1.63 18.38
C TYR A 329 13.44 0.55 19.42
N PRO A 330 12.55 -0.41 19.67
CA PRO A 330 12.76 -1.35 20.77
C PRO A 330 13.86 -2.35 20.41
N ARG A 331 14.15 -2.48 19.10
CA ARG A 331 15.12 -3.41 18.54
C ARG A 331 15.64 -2.93 17.18
N ASP A 332 16.80 -3.44 16.80
CA ASP A 332 17.28 -3.41 15.43
C ASP A 332 16.44 -4.37 14.56
N TYR A 333 15.71 -3.82 13.60
CA TYR A 333 14.92 -4.56 12.61
C TYR A 333 15.64 -4.65 11.26
N SER A 334 16.96 -4.43 11.21
CA SER A 334 17.75 -4.49 9.97
C SER A 334 17.65 -5.80 9.21
N ASP A 335 17.28 -6.88 9.90
CA ASP A 335 17.18 -8.23 9.34
C ASP A 335 15.75 -8.57 8.86
N VAL A 336 14.80 -7.62 8.95
CA VAL A 336 13.41 -7.75 8.49
C VAL A 336 13.26 -7.00 7.16
N ASP A 337 13.22 -7.74 6.06
CA ASP A 337 13.22 -7.18 4.70
C ASP A 337 11.87 -6.56 4.27
N ASP A 338 10.77 -6.89 4.96
CA ASP A 338 9.41 -6.48 4.63
C ASP A 338 8.66 -5.86 5.83
N LEU A 339 9.39 -5.03 6.56
CA LEU A 339 8.89 -4.30 7.73
C LEU A 339 7.77 -3.32 7.31
N GLY A 340 6.65 -3.38 8.03
CA GLY A 340 5.59 -2.39 7.96
C GLY A 340 5.21 -1.84 9.32
N ILE A 341 4.50 -0.71 9.29
CA ILE A 341 3.77 -0.17 10.44
C ILE A 341 2.29 -0.07 10.09
N VAL A 342 1.44 -0.42 11.04
CA VAL A 342 0.02 -0.09 10.98
C VAL A 342 -0.36 0.76 12.18
N LEU A 343 -1.15 1.80 11.94
CA LEU A 343 -1.74 2.67 12.93
C LEU A 343 -3.25 2.49 12.88
N TRP A 344 -3.90 2.47 14.03
CA TRP A 344 -5.37 2.43 14.09
C TRP A 344 -5.91 3.21 15.26
N LEU A 345 -7.06 3.85 15.05
CA LEU A 345 -7.79 4.54 16.10
C LEU A 345 -8.76 3.58 16.74
N GLN A 346 -8.64 3.38 18.05
CA GLN A 346 -9.50 2.47 18.80
C GLN A 346 -10.03 3.16 20.06
N THR A 347 -11.34 3.15 20.25
CA THR A 347 -11.93 3.39 21.56
C THR A 347 -11.76 2.13 22.37
N ALA A 348 -11.03 2.18 23.49
CA ALA A 348 -10.83 1.02 24.36
C ALA A 348 -10.51 1.43 25.81
N ASN A 349 -11.30 0.91 26.75
CA ASN A 349 -11.02 1.00 28.18
C ASN A 349 -9.72 0.26 28.56
N SER A 350 -9.34 0.32 29.83
CA SER A 350 -8.17 -0.43 30.34
C SER A 350 -8.31 -1.96 30.21
N THR A 351 -9.55 -2.43 30.09
CA THR A 351 -9.92 -3.83 29.86
C THR A 351 -11.02 -3.85 28.81
N TYR A 352 -11.05 -4.89 27.99
CA TYR A 352 -12.06 -5.05 26.96
C TYR A 352 -13.49 -5.05 27.52
N ASP A 353 -14.37 -4.41 26.76
CA ASP A 353 -15.82 -4.46 26.90
C ASP A 353 -16.49 -4.30 25.54
N ASP A 354 -17.81 -4.37 25.51
CA ASP A 354 -18.62 -4.24 24.30
C ASP A 354 -18.65 -2.82 23.69
N THR A 355 -17.91 -1.88 24.28
CA THR A 355 -17.70 -0.53 23.74
C THR A 355 -16.33 -0.37 23.07
N SER A 356 -15.50 -1.42 23.10
CA SER A 356 -14.22 -1.43 22.40
C SER A 356 -14.43 -1.53 20.90
N TYR A 357 -13.90 -0.57 20.13
CA TYR A 357 -14.13 -0.50 18.68
C TYR A 357 -13.00 0.21 17.94
N VAL A 358 -12.60 -0.34 16.79
CA VAL A 358 -11.65 0.26 15.86
C VAL A 358 -12.39 1.15 14.86
N HIS A 359 -12.04 2.43 14.82
CA HIS A 359 -12.68 3.42 13.95
C HIS A 359 -12.14 3.41 12.53
N THR A 360 -10.83 3.25 12.38
CA THR A 360 -10.12 3.30 11.10
C THR A 360 -8.69 2.83 11.30
N TRP A 361 -7.98 2.61 10.19
CA TRP A 361 -6.56 2.28 10.18
C TRP A 361 -5.84 2.86 8.97
N LEU A 362 -4.52 2.92 9.09
CA LEU A 362 -3.57 3.32 8.05
C LEU A 362 -2.33 2.45 8.16
N ASN A 363 -1.91 1.81 7.07
CA ASN A 363 -0.68 1.03 7.02
C ASN A 363 0.36 1.69 6.10
N LYS A 364 1.64 1.46 6.41
CA LYS A 364 2.78 1.86 5.60
C LYS A 364 3.85 0.76 5.63
N GLU A 365 4.28 0.35 4.45
CA GLU A 365 5.41 -0.58 4.26
C GLU A 365 6.67 0.23 3.93
N PHE A 366 7.83 -0.23 4.40
CA PHE A 366 9.13 0.46 4.27
C PHE A 366 10.05 -0.19 3.24
#